data_AF-A0A8T1ANF3-F1
#
_entry.id   AF-A0A8T1ANF3-F1
#
_cell.length_a   1.000
_cell.length_b   1.000
_cell.length_c   1.000
_cell.angle_alpha   90.00
_cell.angle_beta   90.00
_cell.angle_gamma   90.00
#
_symmetry.space_group_name_H-M   'P 1'
#
loop_
_entity.id
_entity.type
_entity.pdbx_description
1 polymer ?
#
loop_
_entity_poly.entity_id
_entity_poly.type
_entity_poly.pdbx_seq_one_letter_code
_entity_poly.pdbx_strand_id
1 'polypeptide(L)'
;MVDRGLVCGMLLRQRQLGTCDACHIGKQKKKHHRKKIDRETKVPNQMVYIDLLIPSKGNGTRFEAVLVIMDGYSRFVTVHMLTSKSSTVVNRHIKEYVFVGRTASW
;
A
#
# COMPACT_ATOMS: atom_id res chain seq x y z
N MET A 1 -3.38 -50.96 29.47
CA MET A 1 -2.24 -50.02 29.33
C MET A 1 -1.67 -50.28 27.94
N VAL A 2 -1.90 -49.37 26.98
CA VAL A 2 -1.50 -49.57 25.58
C VAL A 2 -0.46 -48.52 25.26
N ASP A 3 0.74 -48.97 24.91
CA ASP A 3 1.86 -48.13 24.50
C ASP A 3 1.45 -47.25 23.33
N ARG A 4 1.49 -45.93 23.55
CA ARG A 4 1.23 -44.91 22.53
C ARG A 4 2.49 -44.66 21.72
N GLY A 5 2.98 -45.70 21.06
CA GLY A 5 4.05 -45.60 20.08
C GLY A 5 3.68 -44.59 18.98
N LEU A 6 4.59 -43.67 18.69
CA LEU A 6 4.47 -42.69 17.61
C LEU A 6 4.37 -43.42 16.27
N VAL A 7 3.16 -43.52 15.72
CA VAL A 7 2.95 -44.07 14.38
C VAL A 7 3.24 -42.99 13.35
N CYS A 8 4.21 -43.22 12.47
CA CYS A 8 4.51 -42.32 11.36
C CYS A 8 3.39 -42.42 10.31
N GLY A 9 2.81 -41.28 9.92
CA GLY A 9 1.83 -41.20 8.82
C GLY A 9 0.35 -41.19 9.22
N MET A 10 -0.02 -41.34 10.50
CA MET A 10 -1.42 -41.20 10.93
C MET A 10 -1.73 -39.77 11.40
N LEU A 11 -2.72 -39.13 10.76
CA LEU A 11 -3.32 -37.88 11.25
C LEU A 11 -4.06 -38.17 12.57
N LEU A 12 -3.50 -37.69 13.68
CA LEU A 12 -4.15 -37.72 14.99
C LEU A 12 -5.45 -36.89 14.92
N ARG A 13 -6.59 -37.58 14.81
CA ARG A 13 -7.91 -36.96 14.58
C ARG A 13 -8.46 -36.18 15.78
N GLN A 14 -7.85 -36.29 16.96
CA GLN A 14 -8.25 -35.58 18.17
C GLN A 14 -7.02 -35.18 18.99
N ARG A 15 -6.39 -34.07 18.61
CA ARG A 15 -5.61 -33.29 19.57
C ARG A 15 -6.54 -32.19 20.09
N GLN A 16 -7.03 -32.36 21.32
CA GLN A 16 -7.46 -31.21 22.14
C GLN A 16 -6.18 -30.45 22.54
N LEU A 17 -5.51 -29.85 21.54
CA LEU A 17 -4.31 -29.06 21.79
C LEU A 17 -4.82 -27.73 22.34
N GLY A 18 -4.51 -27.44 23.61
CA GLY A 18 -4.56 -26.06 24.09
C GLY A 18 -3.83 -25.18 23.07
N THR A 19 -4.45 -24.09 22.66
CA THR A 19 -3.92 -23.23 21.61
C THR A 19 -2.54 -22.73 22.02
N CYS A 20 -1.46 -23.27 21.45
CA CYS A 20 -0.11 -22.76 21.70
C CYS A 20 0.11 -21.47 20.92
N ASP A 21 1.04 -20.64 21.38
CA ASP A 21 1.34 -19.34 20.75
C ASP A 21 1.69 -19.47 19.27
N ALA A 22 2.44 -20.53 18.92
CA ALA A 22 2.76 -20.85 17.52
C ALA A 22 1.52 -21.16 16.68
N CYS A 23 0.50 -21.83 17.25
CA CYS A 23 -0.77 -22.07 16.56
C CYS A 23 -1.58 -20.79 16.37
N HIS A 24 -1.54 -19.86 17.34
CA HIS A 24 -2.23 -18.56 17.22
C HIS A 24 -1.65 -17.71 16.09
N ILE A 25 -0.32 -17.65 15.99
CA ILE A 25 0.36 -16.90 14.93
C ILE A 25 0.17 -17.59 13.57
N GLY A 26 0.41 -18.91 13.49
CA GLY A 26 0.36 -19.65 12.22
C GLY A 26 -1.05 -19.83 11.65
N LYS A 27 -2.09 -19.85 12.49
CA LYS A 27 -3.49 -19.95 12.07
C LYS A 27 -4.21 -18.60 12.05
N GLN A 28 -3.48 -17.50 12.27
CA GLN A 28 -4.07 -16.17 12.18
C GLN A 28 -4.50 -15.90 10.74
N LYS A 29 -5.81 -15.79 10.53
CA LYS A 29 -6.34 -15.36 9.23
C LYS A 29 -6.17 -13.85 9.13
N LYS A 30 -5.54 -13.40 8.04
CA LYS A 30 -5.51 -11.97 7.68
C LYS A 30 -6.96 -11.48 7.59
N LYS A 31 -7.29 -10.39 8.30
CA LYS A 31 -8.61 -9.73 8.16
C LYS A 31 -8.84 -9.41 6.69
N HIS A 32 -10.10 -9.52 6.25
CA HIS A 32 -10.46 -9.18 4.88
C HIS A 32 -10.03 -7.74 4.56
N HIS A 33 -9.50 -7.54 3.36
CA HIS A 33 -9.16 -6.22 2.88
C HIS A 33 -10.42 -5.36 2.82
N ARG A 34 -10.34 -4.12 3.31
CA ARG A 34 -11.46 -3.17 3.20
C ARG A 34 -11.70 -2.86 1.73
N LYS A 35 -12.94 -3.02 1.25
CA LYS A 35 -13.28 -2.76 -0.17
C LYS A 35 -13.17 -1.27 -0.54
N LYS A 36 -13.30 -0.38 0.43
CA LYS A 36 -13.20 1.06 0.26
C LYS A 36 -12.30 1.64 1.34
N ILE A 37 -11.47 2.59 0.93
CA ILE A 37 -10.79 3.50 1.85
C ILE A 37 -11.77 4.65 2.04
N ASP A 38 -12.29 4.81 3.26
CA ASP A 38 -13.01 6.03 3.59
C ASP A 38 -12.00 7.16 3.68
N ARG A 39 -12.25 8.23 2.94
CA ARG A 39 -11.28 9.33 2.76
C ARG A 39 -11.67 10.56 3.57
N GLU A 40 -12.87 10.61 4.16
CA GLU A 40 -13.40 11.69 5.02
C GLU A 40 -13.01 13.12 4.58
N THR A 41 -12.85 13.35 3.28
CA THR A 41 -12.45 14.66 2.73
C THR A 41 -13.70 15.48 2.45
N LYS A 42 -13.70 16.75 2.88
CA LYS A 42 -14.84 17.66 2.77
C LYS A 42 -14.60 18.77 1.75
N VAL A 43 -13.34 19.13 1.51
CA VAL A 43 -12.96 20.21 0.60
C VAL A 43 -11.80 19.78 -0.31
N PRO A 44 -11.69 20.36 -1.53
CA PRO A 44 -10.54 20.15 -2.41
C PRO A 44 -9.22 20.46 -1.70
N ASN A 45 -8.16 19.71 -2.04
CA ASN A 45 -6.80 19.85 -1.52
C ASN A 45 -6.65 19.66 0.00
N GLN A 46 -7.67 19.15 0.70
CA GLN A 46 -7.57 18.81 2.13
C GLN A 46 -6.60 17.64 2.40
N MET A 47 -6.59 16.65 1.51
CA MET A 47 -5.70 15.51 1.56
C MET A 47 -5.30 15.14 0.14
N VAL A 48 -4.01 14.91 -0.08
CA VAL A 48 -3.47 14.53 -1.39
C VAL A 48 -2.75 13.19 -1.25
N TYR A 49 -3.03 12.27 -2.15
CA TYR A 49 -2.34 10.98 -2.27
C TYR A 49 -1.24 11.11 -3.31
N ILE A 50 -0.03 10.75 -2.93
CA ILE A 50 1.14 10.85 -3.80
C ILE A 50 1.76 9.47 -3.90
N ASP A 51 2.04 9.04 -5.12
CA ASP A 51 2.77 7.81 -5.38
C ASP A 51 3.82 8.00 -6.46
N LEU A 52 4.88 7.21 -6.39
CA LEU A 52 5.98 7.24 -7.34
C LEU A 52 6.08 5.87 -8.03
N LEU A 53 5.58 5.82 -9.26
CA LEU A 53 5.67 4.63 -10.10
C LEU A 53 7.07 4.56 -10.70
N ILE A 54 7.75 3.45 -10.44
CA ILE A 54 9.10 3.20 -10.92
C ILE A 54 9.04 2.10 -11.99
N PRO A 55 9.14 2.46 -13.29
CA PRO A 55 9.23 1.46 -14.34
C PRO A 55 10.53 0.65 -14.24
N SER A 56 10.51 -0.56 -14.81
CA SER A 56 11.67 -1.46 -14.87
C SER A 56 12.83 -0.84 -15.63
N LYS A 57 14.07 -1.05 -15.20
CA LYS A 57 15.27 -0.59 -15.95
C LYS A 57 15.25 -1.14 -17.38
N GLY A 58 15.55 -0.29 -18.38
CA GLY A 58 15.60 -0.70 -19.79
C GLY A 58 14.25 -0.62 -20.52
N ASN A 59 13.28 0.07 -19.94
CA ASN A 59 11.95 0.39 -20.46
C ASN A 59 11.92 1.24 -21.76
N GLY A 60 13.06 1.46 -22.42
CA GLY A 60 13.14 2.22 -23.69
C GLY A 60 12.78 3.70 -23.59
N THR A 61 12.47 4.21 -22.40
CA THR A 61 12.14 5.61 -22.15
C THR A 61 13.25 6.31 -21.37
N ARG A 62 13.42 7.61 -21.60
CA ARG A 62 14.31 8.49 -20.81
C ARG A 62 13.81 8.80 -19.40
N PHE A 63 12.61 8.31 -19.04
CA PHE A 63 11.99 8.59 -17.75
C PHE A 63 12.29 7.48 -16.78
N GLU A 64 12.78 7.87 -15.60
CA GLU A 64 13.13 6.94 -14.53
C GLU A 64 11.94 6.65 -13.61
N ALA A 65 11.00 7.59 -13.49
CA ALA A 65 9.82 7.45 -12.64
C ALA A 65 8.65 8.30 -13.13
N VAL A 66 7.47 7.99 -12.63
CA VAL A 66 6.24 8.74 -12.84
C VAL A 66 5.68 9.11 -11.48
N LEU A 67 5.61 10.40 -11.20
CA LEU A 67 4.99 10.94 -9.99
C LEU A 67 3.50 11.14 -10.25
N VAL A 68 2.66 10.52 -9.44
CA VAL A 68 1.21 10.64 -9.48
C VAL A 68 0.75 11.36 -8.23
N ILE A 69 0.02 12.46 -8.42
CA ILE A 69 -0.55 13.27 -7.36
C ILE A 69 -2.07 13.26 -7.55
N MET A 70 -2.82 12.80 -6.55
CA MET A 70 -4.29 12.72 -6.58
C MET A 70 -4.88 13.53 -5.43
N ASP A 71 -5.78 14.47 -5.74
CA ASP A 71 -6.61 15.11 -4.73
C ASP A 71 -7.63 14.12 -4.13
N GLY A 72 -7.69 14.03 -2.81
CA GLY A 72 -8.51 13.07 -2.09
C GLY A 72 -10.02 13.33 -2.22
N TYR A 73 -10.40 14.60 -2.38
CA TYR A 73 -11.78 15.04 -2.52
C TYR A 73 -12.27 14.95 -3.98
N SER A 74 -11.70 15.77 -4.86
CA SER A 74 -12.10 15.89 -6.26
C SER A 74 -11.67 14.73 -7.15
N ARG A 75 -10.71 13.91 -6.69
CA ARG A 75 -10.06 12.86 -7.48
C ARG A 75 -9.37 13.36 -8.73
N PHE A 76 -9.05 14.65 -8.78
CA PHE A 76 -8.20 15.20 -9.82
C PHE A 76 -6.80 14.58 -9.71
N VAL A 77 -6.29 14.07 -10.83
CA VAL A 77 -4.99 13.40 -10.89
C VAL A 77 -4.05 14.19 -11.77
N THR A 78 -2.92 14.59 -11.21
CA THR A 78 -1.79 15.18 -11.92
C THR A 78 -0.66 14.17 -12.03
N VAL A 79 -0.12 14.01 -13.23
CA VAL A 79 0.95 13.05 -13.52
C VAL A 79 2.17 13.80 -14.05
N HIS A 80 3.33 13.54 -13.46
CA HIS A 80 4.62 14.08 -13.90
C HIS A 80 5.56 12.95 -14.29
N MET A 81 6.06 12.99 -15.52
CA MET A 81 7.13 12.09 -15.99
C MET A 81 8.47 12.66 -15.53
N LEU A 82 9.21 11.90 -14.73
CA LEU A 82 10.47 12.34 -14.12
C LEU A 82 11.66 11.65 -14.78
N THR A 83 12.67 12.45 -15.11
CA THR A 83 13.97 11.97 -15.60
C THR A 83 14.89 11.51 -14.46
N SER A 84 14.55 11.81 -13.20
CA SER A 84 15.29 11.39 -12.03
C SER A 84 14.35 11.13 -10.85
N LYS A 85 14.68 10.13 -10.03
CA LYS A 85 14.00 9.81 -8.77
C LYS A 85 14.48 10.64 -7.57
N SER A 86 15.34 11.63 -7.81
CA SER A 86 15.89 12.44 -6.72
C SER A 86 14.79 13.18 -5.96
N SER A 87 14.94 13.22 -4.64
CA SER A 87 13.97 13.91 -3.77
C SER A 87 13.85 15.39 -4.12
N THR A 88 14.91 16.02 -4.63
CA THR A 88 14.89 17.43 -5.08
C THR A 88 13.91 17.63 -6.23
N VAL A 89 13.93 16.77 -7.24
CA VAL A 89 13.04 16.84 -8.41
C VAL A 89 11.60 16.51 -8.02
N VAL A 90 11.39 15.46 -7.23
CA VAL A 90 10.07 15.06 -6.74
C VAL A 90 9.45 16.17 -5.87
N ASN A 91 10.20 16.68 -4.90
CA ASN A 91 9.71 17.71 -3.97
C ASN A 91 9.37 19.02 -4.68
N ARG A 92 10.07 19.37 -5.76
CA ARG A 92 9.75 20.56 -6.55
C ARG A 92 8.34 20.46 -7.13
N HIS A 93 7.99 19.35 -7.77
CA HIS A 93 6.65 19.16 -8.34
C HIS A 93 5.54 19.07 -7.29
N ILE A 94 5.82 18.45 -6.13
CA ILE A 94 4.88 18.43 -5.01
C ILE A 94 4.62 19.87 -4.50
N LYS A 95 5.68 20.68 -4.34
CA LYS A 95 5.55 22.08 -3.91
C LYS A 95 4.77 22.91 -4.92
N GLU A 96 5.04 22.74 -6.22
CA GLU A 96 4.30 23.41 -7.30
C GLU A 96 2.81 23.08 -7.23
N TYR A 97 2.45 21.80 -7.09
CA TYR A 97 1.06 21.36 -6.97
C TYR A 97 0.36 22.00 -5.76
N VAL A 98 0.99 21.96 -4.58
CA VAL A 98 0.43 22.53 -3.34
C VAL A 98 0.31 24.05 -3.43
N PHE A 99 1.26 24.73 -4.08
CA PHE A 99 1.24 26.18 -4.24
C PHE A 99 0.12 26.62 -5.17
N VAL A 100 -0.02 25.98 -6.34
CA VAL A 100 -1.11 26.26 -7.30
C VAL A 100 -2.48 25.94 -6.70
N GLY A 101 -2.59 24.85 -5.94
CA GLY A 101 -3.83 24.47 -5.26
C GLY A 101 -4.31 25.43 -4.16
N ARG A 102 -3.42 26.31 -3.66
CA ARG A 102 -3.77 27.36 -2.68
C ARG A 102 -4.17 28.68 -3.31
N THR A 103 -3.63 29.01 -4.49
CA THR A 103 -3.94 30.26 -5.19
C THR A 103 -5.16 30.16 -6.08
N ALA A 104 -5.50 28.95 -6.54
CA ALA A 104 -6.74 28.67 -7.25
C ALA A 104 -7.90 28.38 -6.26
N SER A 105 -8.25 29.36 -5.42
CA SER A 105 -9.51 29.36 -4.70
C SER A 105 -10.61 29.78 -5.69
N TRP A 106 -11.39 28.79 -6.17
CA TRP A 106 -12.63 29.02 -6.92
C TRP A 106 -13.77 29.39 -5.97
#